data_AF-A0ABC9TU10-F1
#
_entry.id   AF-A0ABC9TU10-F1
#
_cell.length_a   1.000
_cell.length_b   1.000
_cell.length_c   1.000
_cell.angle_alpha   90.00
_cell.angle_beta   90.00
_cell.angle_gamma   90.00
#
_symmetry.space_group_name_H-M   'P 1'
#
loop_
_entity.id
_entity.type
_entity.pdbx_description
1 polymer ?
#
loop_
_entity_poly.entity_id
_entity_poly.type
_entity_poly.pdbx_seq_one_letter_code
_entity_poly.pdbx_strand_id
1 'polypeptide(L)'
;KMYSDRDDVNSAYIEEDADGITFWINRNESSFYGAENMRTVDAVIDGNLDVSGEKNRIVKTGYGDIKMAAYETASPMFGDVGSGTIGVDGLCYVTLDSIFAETVNAGCEYQVFLQAYGPGSIYVSERTPAFFIVAGRAGQRFGWEIKAKQAGYEQNRLDCRRDRLKAQDSVDYAAEGAKYYKKYMEGLIT
;
A
#
# COMPACT_ATOMS: atom_id res chain seq x y z
N LYS A 1 12.19 38.92 -19.05
CA LYS A 1 11.83 39.90 -17.99
C LYS A 1 11.09 39.12 -16.92
N MET A 2 11.60 39.09 -15.70
CA MET A 2 10.86 38.53 -14.56
C MET A 2 9.76 39.54 -14.23
N TYR A 3 8.50 39.16 -14.40
CA TYR A 3 7.36 40.00 -14.04
C TYR A 3 7.12 39.78 -12.55
N SER A 4 7.51 40.73 -11.72
CA SER A 4 7.49 40.62 -10.26
C SER A 4 6.36 41.45 -9.64
N ASP A 5 5.15 41.36 -10.19
CA ASP A 5 3.98 42.00 -9.60
C ASP A 5 3.07 40.92 -9.00
N ARG A 6 2.81 41.03 -7.70
CA ARG A 6 2.01 40.07 -6.92
C ARG A 6 0.54 40.07 -7.36
N ASP A 7 0.08 41.20 -7.89
CA ASP A 7 -1.31 41.39 -8.31
C ASP A 7 -1.55 41.04 -9.79
N ASP A 8 -0.47 40.74 -10.55
CA ASP A 8 -0.57 40.27 -11.93
C ASP A 8 -0.84 38.75 -11.97
N VAL A 9 -1.91 38.37 -12.66
CA VAL A 9 -2.34 36.98 -12.81
C VAL A 9 -1.42 36.16 -13.71
N ASN A 10 -0.50 36.80 -14.45
CA ASN A 10 0.49 36.16 -15.31
C ASN A 10 1.93 36.39 -14.83
N SER A 11 2.13 36.54 -13.53
CA SER A 11 3.46 36.72 -12.93
C SER A 11 4.01 35.44 -12.31
N ALA A 12 5.33 35.43 -12.17
CA ALA A 12 6.02 34.51 -11.27
C ALA A 12 7.03 35.31 -10.44
N TYR A 13 7.02 35.13 -9.13
CA TYR A 13 7.86 35.90 -8.21
C TYR A 13 8.44 35.01 -7.11
N ILE A 14 9.55 35.48 -6.55
CA ILE A 14 10.26 34.81 -5.45
C ILE A 14 10.09 35.68 -4.20
N GLU A 15 9.62 35.07 -3.12
CA GLU A 15 9.60 35.68 -1.78
C GLU A 15 10.57 34.91 -0.88
N GLU A 16 11.36 35.63 -0.09
CA GLU A 16 12.21 35.07 0.96
C GLU A 16 11.69 35.55 2.32
N ASP A 17 11.48 34.62 3.25
CA ASP A 17 11.08 34.89 4.63
C ASP A 17 11.90 34.04 5.63
N ALA A 18 11.48 34.03 6.90
CA ALA A 18 12.18 33.28 7.94
C ALA A 18 12.11 31.75 7.75
N ASP A 19 11.14 31.26 6.99
CA ASP A 19 10.89 29.84 6.77
C ASP A 19 11.50 29.34 5.43
N GLY A 20 11.86 30.26 4.52
CA GLY A 20 12.71 29.98 3.37
C GLY A 20 12.36 30.79 2.13
N ILE A 21 12.57 30.17 0.96
CA ILE A 21 12.31 30.78 -0.35
C ILE A 21 11.06 30.14 -0.96
N THR A 22 10.05 30.95 -1.28
CA THR A 22 8.83 30.52 -1.97
C THR A 22 8.84 31.02 -3.41
N PHE A 23 8.54 30.13 -4.36
CA PHE A 23 8.31 30.49 -5.76
C PHE A 23 6.81 30.45 -6.05
N TRP A 24 6.22 31.61 -6.32
CA TRP A 24 4.82 31.75 -6.71
C TRP A 24 4.70 31.84 -8.23
N ILE A 25 3.76 31.09 -8.81
CA ILE A 25 3.40 31.17 -10.23
C ILE A 25 1.89 31.37 -10.29
N ASN A 26 1.45 32.55 -10.74
CA ASN A 26 0.04 32.88 -10.84
C ASN A 26 -0.55 32.30 -12.14
N ARG A 27 -1.68 31.57 -11.98
CA ARG A 27 -2.66 31.11 -12.99
C ARG A 27 -2.14 30.66 -14.36
N ASN A 28 -1.00 29.97 -14.42
CA ASN A 28 -0.49 29.37 -15.66
C ASN A 28 0.03 27.96 -15.42
N GLU A 29 -0.09 27.12 -16.45
CA GLU A 29 0.58 25.82 -16.51
C GLU A 29 2.08 26.02 -16.23
N SER A 30 2.55 25.39 -15.15
CA SER A 30 3.96 25.46 -14.75
C SER A 30 4.65 24.21 -15.24
N SER A 31 5.53 24.36 -16.22
CA SER A 31 6.33 23.26 -16.75
C SER A 31 7.78 23.40 -16.32
N PHE A 32 8.35 22.31 -15.79
CA PHE A 32 9.77 22.21 -15.48
C PHE A 32 10.41 21.25 -16.49
N TYR A 33 11.07 21.81 -17.52
CA TYR A 33 11.60 21.04 -18.64
C TYR A 33 13.13 20.85 -18.53
N GLY A 34 13.61 19.65 -18.83
CA GLY A 34 15.04 19.31 -18.87
C GLY A 34 15.67 19.00 -17.51
N ALA A 35 14.91 19.00 -16.43
CA ALA A 35 15.39 18.54 -15.14
C ALA A 35 15.46 17.00 -15.09
N GLU A 36 16.62 16.47 -14.71
CA GLU A 36 16.81 15.03 -14.60
C GLU A 36 16.21 14.46 -13.31
N ASN A 37 16.18 15.24 -12.23
CA ASN A 37 15.73 14.81 -10.91
C ASN A 37 15.04 15.94 -10.15
N MET A 38 13.95 15.60 -9.45
CA MET A 38 13.31 16.46 -8.45
C MET A 38 13.21 15.67 -7.14
N ARG A 39 13.79 16.19 -6.06
CA ARG A 39 13.69 15.60 -4.71
C ARG A 39 12.96 16.57 -3.80
N THR A 40 11.87 16.10 -3.21
CA THR A 40 11.10 16.83 -2.19
C THR A 40 10.91 15.91 -0.98
N VAL A 41 10.66 16.49 0.19
CA VAL A 41 10.33 15.74 1.41
C VAL A 41 8.89 15.24 1.32
N ASP A 42 7.96 16.15 1.03
CA ASP A 42 6.54 15.86 0.85
C ASP A 42 6.04 16.51 -0.46
N ALA A 43 5.02 15.89 -1.07
CA ALA A 43 4.36 16.42 -2.26
C ALA A 43 2.84 16.22 -2.13
N VAL A 44 2.08 17.29 -2.41
CA VAL A 44 0.62 17.25 -2.52
C VAL A 44 0.24 17.66 -3.93
N ILE A 45 -0.48 16.78 -4.63
CA ILE A 45 -1.01 17.04 -5.97
C ILE A 45 -2.54 17.09 -5.85
N ASP A 46 -3.14 18.24 -6.13
CA ASP A 46 -4.59 18.42 -6.07
C ASP A 46 -5.31 17.87 -7.32
N GLY A 47 -4.59 17.75 -8.43
CA GLY A 47 -5.07 17.18 -9.69
C GLY A 47 -4.68 15.72 -9.91
N ASN A 48 -4.70 15.29 -11.16
CA ASN A 48 -4.22 13.97 -11.56
C ASN A 48 -2.68 13.92 -11.51
N LEU A 49 -2.14 12.74 -11.20
CA LEU A 49 -0.73 12.43 -11.31
C LEU A 49 -0.53 11.38 -12.41
N ASP A 50 -0.15 11.83 -13.60
CA ASP A 50 0.18 10.97 -14.73
C ASP A 50 1.70 10.71 -14.76
N VAL A 51 2.09 9.42 -14.73
CA VAL A 51 3.50 8.98 -14.69
C VAL A 51 3.75 8.02 -15.84
N SER A 52 4.65 8.37 -16.76
CA SER A 52 5.07 7.48 -17.86
C SER A 52 6.08 6.41 -17.44
N GLY A 53 6.70 6.58 -16.27
CA GLY A 53 7.68 5.67 -15.67
C GLY A 53 7.15 4.90 -14.45
N GLU A 54 8.03 4.66 -13.48
CA GLU A 54 7.73 3.86 -12.29
C GLU A 54 7.03 4.66 -11.18
N LYS A 55 6.13 4.01 -10.43
CA LYS A 55 5.56 4.51 -9.17
C LYS A 55 5.84 3.51 -8.04
N ASN A 56 6.81 3.83 -7.19
CA ASN A 56 7.30 2.92 -6.15
C ASN A 56 7.35 3.59 -4.77
N ARG A 57 7.15 2.81 -3.72
CA ARG A 57 7.62 3.13 -2.37
C ARG A 57 9.01 2.50 -2.17
N ILE A 58 9.95 3.27 -1.62
CA ILE A 58 11.26 2.75 -1.22
C ILE A 58 11.18 2.25 0.22
N VAL A 59 11.58 1.00 0.44
CA VAL A 59 11.59 0.33 1.74
C VAL A 59 13.02 -0.05 2.09
N LYS A 60 13.48 0.33 3.29
CA LYS A 60 14.80 -0.05 3.80
C LYS A 60 14.74 -1.45 4.36
N THR A 61 15.62 -2.33 3.88
CA THR A 61 15.73 -3.73 4.30
C THR A 61 17.19 -4.05 4.65
N GLY A 62 17.45 -5.23 5.22
CA GLY A 62 18.79 -5.77 5.39
C GLY A 62 19.54 -6.00 4.07
N TYR A 63 18.82 -6.04 2.94
CA TYR A 63 19.34 -6.19 1.58
C TYR A 63 19.54 -4.85 0.86
N GLY A 64 19.26 -3.72 1.53
CA GLY A 64 19.33 -2.37 0.98
C GLY A 64 17.96 -1.76 0.71
N ASP A 65 17.95 -0.71 -0.12
CA ASP A 65 16.74 0.01 -0.50
C ASP A 65 16.00 -0.73 -1.61
N ILE A 66 14.78 -1.18 -1.31
CA ILE A 66 13.94 -1.96 -2.22
C ILE A 66 12.81 -1.08 -2.75
N LYS A 67 12.62 -1.08 -4.08
CA LYS A 67 11.48 -0.44 -4.74
C LYS A 67 10.29 -1.40 -4.76
N MET A 68 9.22 -1.03 -4.07
CA MET A 68 7.95 -1.74 -4.10
C MET A 68 6.94 -0.99 -4.96
N ALA A 69 6.47 -1.62 -6.03
CA ALA A 69 5.47 -1.04 -6.92
C ALA A 69 4.19 -0.68 -6.17
N ALA A 70 3.57 0.45 -6.53
CA ALA A 70 2.39 0.93 -5.83
C ALA A 70 1.17 0.04 -6.09
N TYR A 71 0.52 -0.37 -4.99
CA TYR A 71 -0.80 -0.98 -5.00
C TYR A 71 -1.74 -0.11 -4.16
N GLU A 72 -2.67 0.58 -4.82
CA GLU A 72 -3.61 1.47 -4.12
C GLU A 72 -4.73 0.67 -3.46
N THR A 73 -4.74 0.70 -2.14
CA THR A 73 -5.73 0.02 -1.30
C THR A 73 -6.09 0.89 -0.10
N ALA A 74 -7.26 0.64 0.50
CA ALA A 74 -7.73 1.42 1.65
C ALA A 74 -6.78 1.38 2.86
N SER A 75 -5.99 0.31 3.01
CA SER A 75 -4.85 0.24 3.92
C SER A 75 -3.57 0.10 3.10
N PRO A 76 -2.43 0.66 3.51
CA PRO A 76 -1.16 0.46 2.80
C PRO A 76 -0.78 -1.02 2.79
N MET A 77 -0.78 -1.64 1.62
CA MET A 77 -0.42 -3.05 1.44
C MET A 77 0.62 -3.21 0.33
N PHE A 78 1.40 -4.28 0.41
CA PHE A 78 2.13 -4.84 -0.72
C PHE A 78 1.55 -6.21 -1.06
N GLY A 79 1.70 -6.60 -2.32
CA GLY A 79 1.31 -7.92 -2.78
C GLY A 79 2.36 -8.54 -3.66
N ASP A 80 2.27 -9.85 -3.76
CA ASP A 80 3.05 -10.69 -4.66
C ASP A 80 2.11 -11.71 -5.31
N VAL A 81 2.48 -12.19 -6.49
CA VAL A 81 1.66 -13.10 -7.29
C VAL A 81 2.49 -14.23 -7.83
N GLY A 82 1.89 -15.42 -7.85
CA GLY A 82 2.54 -16.58 -8.42
C GLY A 82 1.57 -17.71 -8.71
N SER A 83 2.13 -18.88 -8.96
CA SER A 83 1.36 -20.09 -9.22
C SER A 83 2.04 -21.31 -8.63
N GLY A 84 1.29 -22.39 -8.47
CA GLY A 84 1.75 -23.64 -7.91
C GLY A 84 1.02 -24.85 -8.47
N THR A 85 1.55 -26.03 -8.15
CA THR A 85 0.91 -27.32 -8.43
C THR A 85 0.88 -28.11 -7.15
N ILE A 86 -0.28 -28.66 -6.81
CA ILE A 86 -0.45 -29.51 -5.63
C ILE A 86 0.36 -30.79 -5.80
N GLY A 87 1.19 -31.10 -4.81
CA GLY A 87 2.02 -32.28 -4.74
C GLY A 87 1.22 -33.57 -4.59
N VAL A 88 1.93 -34.70 -4.65
CA VAL A 88 1.33 -36.04 -4.53
C VAL A 88 0.72 -36.30 -3.15
N ASP A 89 1.19 -35.58 -2.13
CA ASP A 89 0.71 -35.57 -0.76
C ASP A 89 -0.54 -34.69 -0.56
N GLY A 90 -1.00 -34.00 -1.61
CA GLY A 90 -2.14 -33.10 -1.56
C GLY A 90 -1.80 -31.69 -1.08
N LEU A 91 -0.52 -31.34 -0.95
CA LEU A 91 -0.06 -30.04 -0.44
C LEU A 91 0.84 -29.30 -1.44
N CYS A 92 0.87 -27.98 -1.36
CA CYS A 92 1.84 -27.13 -2.03
C CYS A 92 2.31 -26.05 -1.04
N TYR A 93 3.62 -25.99 -0.81
CA TYR A 93 4.26 -25.01 0.07
C TYR A 93 4.69 -23.80 -0.76
N VAL A 94 4.22 -22.62 -0.38
CA VAL A 94 4.61 -21.36 -1.03
C VAL A 94 5.36 -20.52 -0.01
N THR A 95 6.67 -20.40 -0.21
CA THR A 95 7.56 -19.58 0.63
C THR A 95 7.45 -18.12 0.23
N LEU A 96 7.42 -17.22 1.22
CA LEU A 96 7.58 -15.80 0.98
C LEU A 96 9.05 -15.48 0.75
N ASP A 97 9.34 -14.69 -0.28
CA ASP A 97 10.70 -14.18 -0.51
C ASP A 97 11.20 -13.42 0.72
N SER A 98 12.44 -13.65 1.14
CA SER A 98 12.98 -13.06 2.37
C SER A 98 13.06 -11.54 2.30
N ILE A 99 13.31 -10.97 1.12
CA ILE A 99 13.31 -9.52 0.90
C ILE A 99 11.86 -9.01 1.02
N PHE A 100 10.91 -9.66 0.35
CA PHE A 100 9.49 -9.30 0.45
C PHE A 100 9.00 -9.34 1.90
N ALA A 101 9.34 -10.37 2.65
CA ALA A 101 8.96 -10.56 4.05
C ALA A 101 9.46 -9.42 4.96
N GLU A 102 10.59 -8.78 4.66
CA GLU A 102 11.07 -7.59 5.39
C GLU A 102 10.29 -6.31 5.06
N THR A 103 9.58 -6.27 3.93
CA THR A 103 8.81 -5.08 3.50
C THR A 103 7.39 -5.02 4.06
N VAL A 104 6.91 -6.14 4.63
CA VAL A 104 5.52 -6.31 5.08
C VAL A 104 5.49 -6.80 6.53
N ASN A 105 4.36 -6.57 7.22
CA ASN A 105 4.11 -7.30 8.45
C ASN A 105 3.73 -8.74 8.13
N ALA A 106 4.73 -9.62 8.17
CA ALA A 106 4.55 -11.04 7.94
C ALA A 106 3.94 -11.79 9.13
N GLY A 107 3.69 -11.15 10.29
CA GLY A 107 3.22 -11.75 11.56
C GLY A 107 1.81 -12.38 11.58
N CYS A 108 1.35 -12.92 10.44
CA CYS A 108 0.08 -13.63 10.19
C CYS A 108 -1.18 -12.77 9.93
N GLU A 109 -1.02 -11.51 9.51
CA GLU A 109 -2.17 -10.69 9.02
C GLU A 109 -2.32 -10.67 7.49
N TYR A 110 -1.43 -11.30 6.73
CA TYR A 110 -1.55 -11.32 5.26
C TYR A 110 -2.69 -12.23 4.79
N GLN A 111 -3.36 -11.81 3.73
CA GLN A 111 -4.40 -12.60 3.07
C GLN A 111 -3.84 -13.27 1.82
N VAL A 112 -4.31 -14.50 1.57
CA VAL A 112 -3.96 -15.26 0.37
C VAL A 112 -5.25 -15.50 -0.42
N PHE A 113 -5.23 -15.12 -1.69
CA PHE A 113 -6.32 -15.34 -2.63
C PHE A 113 -5.88 -16.44 -3.60
N LEU A 114 -6.73 -17.45 -3.79
CA LEU A 114 -6.42 -18.61 -4.62
C LEU A 114 -7.34 -18.67 -5.83
N GLN A 115 -6.77 -18.98 -6.99
CA GLN A 115 -7.51 -19.26 -8.22
C GLN A 115 -7.19 -20.68 -8.69
N ALA A 116 -8.18 -21.58 -8.64
CA ALA A 116 -8.02 -22.92 -9.19
C ALA A 116 -7.96 -22.88 -10.72
N TYR A 117 -7.06 -23.66 -11.31
CA TYR A 117 -6.96 -23.88 -12.76
C TYR A 117 -7.45 -25.28 -13.13
N GLY A 118 -8.69 -25.59 -12.76
CA GLY A 118 -9.34 -26.88 -12.99
C GLY A 118 -10.42 -27.17 -11.96
N PRO A 119 -11.21 -28.25 -12.14
CA PRO A 119 -12.25 -28.62 -11.20
C PRO A 119 -11.67 -29.15 -9.90
N GLY A 120 -12.27 -28.76 -8.79
CA GLY A 120 -11.90 -29.20 -7.45
C GLY A 120 -11.67 -28.03 -6.50
N SER A 121 -11.74 -28.34 -5.21
CA SER A 121 -11.48 -27.36 -4.16
C SER A 121 -9.98 -27.22 -3.92
N ILE A 122 -9.56 -25.98 -3.72
CA ILE A 122 -8.26 -25.62 -3.14
C ILE A 122 -8.50 -24.67 -1.99
N TYR A 123 -7.70 -24.76 -0.94
CA TYR A 123 -7.80 -23.87 0.22
C TYR A 123 -6.44 -23.72 0.88
N VAL A 124 -6.27 -22.62 1.60
CA VAL A 124 -5.07 -22.40 2.42
C VAL A 124 -5.25 -23.18 3.71
N SER A 125 -4.41 -24.18 3.94
CA SER A 125 -4.46 -25.01 5.16
C SER A 125 -3.67 -24.40 6.31
N GLU A 126 -2.61 -23.64 6.01
CA GLU A 126 -1.76 -23.01 7.01
C GLU A 126 -1.16 -21.70 6.48
N ARG A 127 -0.95 -20.74 7.39
CA ARG A 127 -0.19 -19.52 7.14
C ARG A 127 0.79 -19.30 8.28
N THR A 128 2.02 -19.02 7.92
CA THR A 128 3.09 -18.60 8.82
C THR A 128 3.74 -17.33 8.27
N PRO A 129 4.58 -16.63 9.06
CA PRO A 129 5.31 -15.50 8.54
C PRO A 129 6.29 -15.81 7.40
N ALA A 130 6.69 -17.07 7.23
CA ALA A 130 7.67 -17.46 6.22
C ALA A 130 7.03 -18.12 4.99
N PHE A 131 5.85 -18.72 5.13
CA PHE A 131 5.19 -19.47 4.05
C PHE A 131 3.71 -19.67 4.32
N PHE A 132 2.98 -20.05 3.29
CA PHE A 132 1.64 -20.63 3.42
C PHE A 132 1.56 -21.97 2.69
N ILE A 133 0.60 -22.80 3.10
CA ILE A 133 0.36 -24.11 2.50
C ILE A 133 -1.00 -24.10 1.82
N VAL A 134 -1.04 -24.55 0.57
CA VAL A 134 -2.27 -24.77 -0.20
C VAL A 134 -2.54 -26.26 -0.28
N ALA A 135 -3.73 -26.67 0.13
CA ALA A 135 -4.19 -28.05 0.06
C ALA A 135 -5.18 -28.23 -1.11
N GLY A 136 -5.14 -29.42 -1.73
CA GLY A 136 -6.03 -29.76 -2.84
C GLY A 136 -5.78 -31.16 -3.39
N ARG A 137 -6.32 -31.44 -4.58
CA ARG A 137 -6.08 -32.69 -5.30
C ARG A 137 -4.68 -32.70 -5.91
N ALA A 138 -3.94 -33.81 -5.77
CA ALA A 138 -2.65 -33.99 -6.42
C ALA A 138 -2.67 -33.67 -7.92
N GLY A 139 -1.67 -32.91 -8.37
CA GLY A 139 -1.54 -32.44 -9.76
C GLY A 139 -2.43 -31.25 -10.13
N GLN A 140 -3.30 -30.78 -9.23
CA GLN A 140 -4.12 -29.59 -9.48
C GLN A 140 -3.23 -28.34 -9.54
N ARG A 141 -3.40 -27.53 -10.59
CA ARG A 141 -2.72 -26.25 -10.74
C ARG A 141 -3.56 -25.11 -10.15
N PHE A 142 -2.88 -24.09 -9.64
CA PHE A 142 -3.52 -22.90 -9.09
C PHE A 142 -2.63 -21.66 -9.24
N GLY A 143 -3.27 -20.49 -9.24
CA GLY A 143 -2.63 -19.19 -9.02
C GLY A 143 -2.86 -18.71 -7.60
N TRP A 144 -1.94 -17.89 -7.09
CA TRP A 144 -2.07 -17.25 -5.78
C TRP A 144 -1.71 -15.76 -5.86
N GLU A 145 -2.37 -14.97 -5.02
CA GLU A 145 -1.99 -13.60 -4.71
C GLU A 145 -1.90 -13.47 -3.18
N ILE A 146 -0.83 -12.84 -2.70
CA ILE A 146 -0.72 -12.40 -1.31
C ILE A 146 -0.96 -10.90 -1.21
N LYS A 147 -1.68 -10.47 -0.17
CA LYS A 147 -1.75 -9.06 0.25
C LYS A 147 -1.37 -8.97 1.71
N ALA A 148 -0.34 -8.21 2.02
CA ALA A 148 0.15 -8.00 3.38
C ALA A 148 0.28 -6.50 3.67
N LYS A 149 -0.02 -6.09 4.91
CA LYS A 149 0.17 -4.69 5.32
C LYS A 149 1.65 -4.34 5.26
N GLN A 150 1.95 -3.12 4.82
CA GLN A 150 3.33 -2.64 4.76
C GLN A 150 3.91 -2.52 6.18
N ALA A 151 5.18 -2.92 6.34
CA ALA A 151 5.86 -2.80 7.63
C ALA A 151 5.91 -1.32 8.08
N GLY A 152 5.51 -1.07 9.32
CA GLY A 152 5.41 0.26 9.95
C GLY A 152 4.11 1.03 9.65
N TYR A 153 3.18 0.46 8.87
CA TYR A 153 1.90 1.08 8.50
C TYR A 153 0.69 0.17 8.82
N GLU A 154 0.86 -0.76 9.76
CA GLU A 154 -0.09 -1.84 10.04
C GLU A 154 -1.43 -1.34 10.59
N GLN A 155 -1.44 -0.18 11.24
CA GLN A 155 -2.63 0.43 11.83
C GLN A 155 -3.29 1.45 10.89
N ASN A 156 -2.70 1.71 9.73
CA ASN A 156 -3.17 2.71 8.80
C ASN A 156 -4.32 2.13 7.97
N ARG A 157 -5.46 2.83 7.99
CA ARG A 157 -6.62 2.50 7.16
C ARG A 157 -7.37 3.79 6.87
N LEU A 158 -7.55 4.08 5.59
CA LEU A 158 -8.23 5.29 5.12
C LEU A 158 -7.68 6.51 5.86
N ASP A 159 -6.35 6.64 5.92
CA ASP A 159 -5.73 7.74 6.65
C ASP A 159 -6.24 9.04 6.06
N CYS A 160 -7.15 9.68 6.80
CA CYS A 160 -7.69 10.95 6.42
C CYS A 160 -6.54 11.94 6.40
N ARG A 161 -6.46 12.71 5.31
CA ARG A 161 -5.87 14.04 5.31
C ARG A 161 -6.35 14.76 6.58
N ARG A 162 -5.48 14.92 7.59
CA ARG A 162 -5.82 15.47 8.92
C ARG A 162 -6.53 16.83 8.82
N ASP A 163 -6.33 17.52 7.71
CA ASP A 163 -6.89 18.80 7.28
C ASP A 163 -8.35 18.76 6.73
N ARG A 164 -8.94 17.57 6.48
CA ARG A 164 -10.29 17.42 5.91
C ARG A 164 -11.21 16.45 6.65
N LEU A 165 -10.98 16.23 7.94
CA LEU A 165 -12.01 15.63 8.79
C LEU A 165 -13.18 16.62 8.92
N LYS A 166 -14.22 16.46 8.09
CA LYS A 166 -15.54 16.91 8.54
C LYS A 166 -15.85 16.08 9.78
N ALA A 167 -16.21 16.74 10.88
CA ALA A 167 -16.67 16.09 12.10
C ALA A 167 -17.99 15.36 11.81
N GLN A 168 -17.94 14.22 11.13
CA GLN A 168 -19.11 13.40 10.86
C GLN A 168 -18.64 11.95 10.68
N ASP A 169 -19.07 11.12 11.63
CA ASP A 169 -19.08 9.65 11.63
C ASP A 169 -17.73 8.94 11.86
N SER A 170 -17.09 9.25 13.00
CA SER A 170 -16.08 8.38 13.60
C SER A 170 -16.76 7.19 14.29
N VAL A 171 -17.22 6.20 13.52
CA VAL A 171 -17.44 4.86 14.08
C VAL A 171 -16.06 4.23 14.23
N ASP A 172 -15.59 4.10 15.48
CA ASP A 172 -14.37 3.36 15.81
C ASP A 172 -14.65 1.86 15.65
N TYR A 173 -14.48 1.38 14.41
CA TYR A 173 -14.68 -0.03 14.06
C TYR A 173 -13.76 -0.97 14.83
N ALA A 174 -12.60 -0.50 15.31
CA ALA A 174 -11.73 -1.31 16.16
C ALA A 174 -12.34 -1.48 17.55
N ALA A 175 -12.89 -0.42 18.14
CA ALA A 175 -13.63 -0.49 19.40
C ALA A 175 -14.93 -1.29 19.27
N GLU A 176 -15.67 -1.16 18.16
CA GLU A 176 -16.84 -2.02 17.91
C GLU A 176 -16.45 -3.49 17.75
N GLY A 177 -15.38 -3.78 17.00
CA GLY A 177 -14.84 -5.13 16.83
C GLY A 177 -14.42 -5.76 18.17
N ALA A 178 -13.74 -4.99 19.03
CA ALA A 178 -13.36 -5.45 20.36
C ALA A 178 -14.58 -5.71 21.27
N LYS A 179 -15.61 -4.86 21.20
CA LYS A 179 -16.89 -5.08 21.92
C LYS A 179 -17.62 -6.32 21.43
N TYR A 180 -17.65 -6.54 20.11
CA TYR A 180 -18.25 -7.72 19.50
C TYR A 180 -17.51 -8.98 19.94
N TYR A 181 -16.18 -8.99 19.83
CA TYR A 181 -15.35 -10.13 20.28
C TYR A 181 -15.54 -10.44 21.77
N LYS A 182 -15.61 -9.41 22.62
CA LYS A 182 -15.90 -9.60 24.04
C LYS A 182 -17.28 -10.22 24.28
N LYS A 183 -18.32 -9.74 23.61
CA LYS A 183 -19.67 -10.32 23.68
C LYS A 183 -19.71 -11.78 23.19
N TYR A 184 -18.94 -12.11 22.16
CA TYR A 184 -18.80 -13.48 21.66
C TYR A 184 -18.13 -14.39 22.71
N MET A 185 -17.02 -13.93 23.29
CA MET A 185 -16.32 -14.66 24.37
C MET A 185 -17.18 -14.82 25.64
N GLU A 186 -18.10 -13.89 25.89
CA GLU A 186 -19.07 -13.93 26.98
C GLU A 186 -20.34 -14.73 26.63
N GLY A 187 -20.46 -15.26 25.41
CA GLY A 187 -21.62 -16.05 24.96
C GLY A 187 -22.91 -15.24 24.78
N LEU A 188 -22.80 -13.91 24.66
CA LEU A 188 -23.94 -12.99 24.55
C LEU A 188 -24.44 -12.82 23.11
N ILE A 189 -23.69 -13.32 22.13
CA ILE A 189 -24.00 -13.33 20.71
C ILE A 189 -23.44 -14.62 20.10
N THR A 190 -24.17 -15.20 19.13
CA THR A 190 -23.85 -16.48 18.46
C THR A 190 -23.27 -16.28 17.08
#